data_AF-A0AAU9MFU3-F1
#
_entry.id   AF-A0AAU9MFU3-F1
#
_cell.length_a   1.000
_cell.length_b   1.000
_cell.length_c   1.000
_cell.angle_alpha   90.00
_cell.angle_beta   90.00
_cell.angle_gamma   90.00
#
_symmetry.space_group_name_H-M   'P 1'
#
loop_
_entity.id
_entity.type
_entity.pdbx_description
1 polymer ?
#
loop_
_entity_poly.entity_id
_entity_poly.type
_entity_poly.pdbx_seq_one_letter_code
_entity_poly.pdbx_strand_id
1 'polypeptide(L)'
;MWFAVISTLVLQSETPNKHPFVFPQKPISRWASKHHPSPFSAKPFYVILSGNCISKQKHCWNIKSIMAYGGTPSGPPAAAGSSPAMKQVKLEKESELRIEVNFNSSLRLRLLNGTAEIFGTEMPPENWLIFPPRMKFAIFTWYGATIEMQDNTETDYVADETPMISYVNVHAVLEGRRNRAKASPSDSDASQGPRVIVVGPTDSGKSTLSRMLLSWAAKQGWKPTFVDLDIGQGSITLPGCIAASPIEMPIDPVEGIPLEMPLVYFFGHNTPTVNADLYRVLVKELAQILERQFAGNPESRAAGMVINTMGFIDGLGYDLLLHAIDTFQATVVLVLGQEKLCSMLKDVLKRKSNVDVVKLQKSGGVVSRNSKFRASARSQRIREYFYGLSNDLSPHSSIANFNDLSIYKVGGGPQAPASALPIGAQPVADPMRLVPVNINRDLLNLVLAVSFAKEQDQILSSNIAGFIWITDIDIPRKKITYLAPSGGELPSKFLLMGSLTWIET
;
A
#
# COMPACT_ATOMS: atom_id res chain seq x y z
N MET A 1 -22.84 -2.82 -58.21
CA MET A 1 -22.39 -3.03 -59.60
C MET A 1 -21.20 -3.99 -59.53
N TRP A 2 -21.43 -5.25 -59.96
CA TRP A 2 -20.47 -6.26 -60.47
C TRP A 2 -19.27 -6.71 -59.60
N PHE A 3 -19.32 -7.97 -59.08
CA PHE A 3 -18.61 -9.21 -59.54
C PHE A 3 -17.08 -9.20 -59.23
N ALA A 4 -16.57 -9.94 -58.24
CA ALA A 4 -16.25 -11.39 -58.19
C ALA A 4 -15.11 -11.84 -59.14
N VAL A 5 -14.02 -12.38 -58.58
CA VAL A 5 -13.17 -13.43 -59.21
C VAL A 5 -12.63 -14.37 -58.14
N ILE A 6 -12.78 -15.66 -58.44
CA ILE A 6 -12.39 -16.87 -57.73
C ILE A 6 -10.94 -17.25 -58.10
N SER A 7 -10.19 -17.89 -57.20
CA SER A 7 -9.28 -18.97 -57.61
C SER A 7 -9.15 -20.04 -56.53
N THR A 8 -9.29 -21.26 -57.01
CA THR A 8 -9.45 -22.54 -56.33
C THR A 8 -8.11 -23.28 -56.35
N LEU A 9 -7.77 -24.02 -55.30
CA LEU A 9 -6.95 -25.22 -55.40
C LEU A 9 -7.39 -26.22 -54.32
N VAL A 10 -7.68 -27.44 -54.79
CA VAL A 10 -8.25 -28.59 -54.09
C VAL A 10 -7.28 -29.76 -54.23
N LEU A 11 -7.44 -30.77 -53.35
CA LEU A 11 -6.99 -32.18 -53.35
C LEU A 11 -5.80 -32.43 -52.39
N GLN A 12 -5.80 -33.46 -51.52
CA GLN A 12 -6.70 -34.58 -51.27
C GLN A 12 -6.30 -35.35 -49.99
N SER A 13 -7.30 -35.97 -49.33
CA SER A 13 -7.34 -37.25 -48.55
C SER A 13 -6.17 -37.67 -47.65
N GLU A 14 -6.37 -38.18 -46.42
CA GLU A 14 -7.11 -39.41 -46.10
C GLU A 14 -7.70 -39.42 -44.67
N THR A 15 -8.87 -40.06 -44.53
CA THR A 15 -9.41 -40.66 -43.28
C THR A 15 -9.75 -42.12 -43.62
N PRO A 16 -9.88 -43.06 -42.66
CA PRO A 16 -11.21 -43.34 -42.08
C PRO A 16 -11.15 -43.89 -40.62
N ASN A 17 -12.16 -43.77 -39.74
CA ASN A 17 -13.44 -44.49 -39.70
C ASN A 17 -14.29 -43.94 -38.51
N LYS A 18 -15.55 -43.50 -38.72
CA LYS A 18 -16.86 -44.20 -38.47
C LYS A 18 -17.15 -44.53 -36.97
N HIS A 19 -18.31 -44.28 -36.34
CA HIS A 19 -19.63 -43.66 -36.66
C HIS A 19 -20.48 -43.58 -35.33
N PRO A 20 -21.76 -43.13 -35.28
CA PRO A 20 -22.23 -42.04 -34.40
C PRO A 20 -23.31 -42.45 -33.38
N PHE A 21 -23.75 -41.51 -32.53
CA PHE A 21 -25.09 -41.57 -31.90
C PHE A 21 -25.77 -40.19 -31.81
N VAL A 22 -27.09 -40.24 -31.89
CA VAL A 22 -28.05 -39.26 -32.36
C VAL A 22 -28.87 -38.68 -31.19
N PHE A 23 -29.20 -37.38 -31.27
CA PHE A 23 -30.19 -36.68 -30.44
C PHE A 23 -31.64 -37.03 -30.84
N PRO A 24 -32.60 -36.91 -29.91
CA PRO A 24 -33.97 -36.51 -30.27
C PRO A 24 -34.40 -35.17 -29.68
N GLN A 25 -35.24 -34.46 -30.45
CA GLN A 25 -35.90 -33.19 -30.14
C GLN A 25 -37.35 -33.38 -29.65
N LYS A 26 -37.80 -32.45 -28.77
CA LYS A 26 -39.15 -31.82 -28.62
C LYS A 26 -40.31 -32.65 -28.00
N PRO A 27 -41.46 -32.05 -27.55
CA PRO A 27 -41.89 -30.63 -27.53
C PRO A 27 -42.59 -30.08 -26.23
N ILE A 28 -42.61 -28.74 -26.13
CA ILE A 28 -43.66 -27.76 -25.72
C ILE A 28 -44.92 -28.23 -24.94
N SER A 29 -45.23 -27.57 -23.81
CA SER A 29 -46.58 -27.03 -23.51
C SER A 29 -46.58 -25.88 -22.49
N ARG A 30 -47.28 -24.79 -22.84
CA ARG A 30 -47.61 -23.57 -22.07
C ARG A 30 -48.52 -23.88 -20.88
N TRP A 31 -48.46 -23.07 -19.82
CA TRP A 31 -49.63 -22.46 -19.17
C TRP A 31 -49.21 -21.13 -18.51
N ALA A 32 -50.09 -20.13 -18.60
CA ALA A 32 -49.85 -18.74 -18.19
C ALA A 32 -51.01 -18.25 -17.32
N SER A 33 -50.71 -17.54 -16.22
CA SER A 33 -51.55 -16.50 -15.58
C SER A 33 -50.68 -15.78 -14.54
N LYS A 34 -50.15 -14.57 -14.76
CA LYS A 34 -50.73 -13.21 -14.69
C LYS A 34 -51.24 -12.74 -13.32
N HIS A 35 -50.56 -11.67 -12.84
CA HIS A 35 -50.94 -10.51 -12.00
C HIS A 35 -50.02 -10.37 -10.77
N HIS A 36 -49.43 -9.24 -10.38
CA HIS A 36 -49.24 -7.85 -10.88
C HIS A 36 -48.11 -7.22 -9.99
N PRO A 37 -47.65 -5.96 -10.17
CA PRO A 37 -46.23 -5.58 -10.05
C PRO A 37 -45.93 -4.58 -8.92
N SER A 38 -44.68 -4.56 -8.44
CA SER A 38 -44.07 -3.40 -7.76
C SER A 38 -42.53 -3.58 -7.68
N PRO A 39 -41.71 -2.53 -7.45
CA PRO A 39 -40.68 -2.13 -8.41
C PRO A 39 -39.24 -2.08 -7.84
N PHE A 40 -38.29 -1.75 -8.71
CA PHE A 40 -36.89 -1.37 -8.43
C PHE A 40 -35.92 -2.47 -7.93
N SER A 41 -35.33 -3.19 -8.90
CA SER A 41 -33.97 -3.71 -8.77
C SER A 41 -33.06 -2.80 -9.61
N ALA A 42 -32.45 -1.81 -8.97
CA ALA A 42 -31.34 -1.07 -9.53
C ALA A 42 -30.11 -1.99 -9.49
N LYS A 43 -29.78 -2.58 -10.63
CA LYS A 43 -28.50 -3.27 -10.85
C LYS A 43 -27.38 -2.24 -10.69
N PRO A 44 -26.29 -2.53 -9.97
CA PRO A 44 -25.12 -1.67 -9.99
C PRO A 44 -24.55 -1.65 -11.41
N PHE A 45 -24.57 -0.48 -12.03
CA PHE A 45 -23.86 -0.20 -13.26
C PHE A 45 -22.36 -0.34 -12.98
N TYR A 46 -21.76 -1.40 -13.50
CA TYR A 46 -20.33 -1.40 -13.80
C TYR A 46 -20.11 -0.37 -14.90
N VAL A 47 -19.50 0.76 -14.56
CA VAL A 47 -18.90 1.64 -15.56
C VAL A 47 -17.60 0.97 -15.99
N ILE A 48 -17.70 0.11 -16.98
CA ILE A 48 -16.57 -0.27 -17.83
C ILE A 48 -16.26 0.99 -18.63
N LEU A 49 -15.20 1.71 -18.28
CA LEU A 49 -14.62 2.68 -19.18
C LEU A 49 -14.01 1.89 -20.35
N SER A 50 -14.74 1.88 -21.46
CA SER A 50 -14.29 1.41 -22.76
C SER A 50 -13.19 2.33 -23.28
N GLY A 51 -11.94 1.99 -22.99
CA GLY A 51 -10.77 2.47 -23.72
C GLY A 51 -10.35 1.43 -24.75
N ASN A 52 -10.99 1.44 -25.93
CA ASN A 52 -10.51 0.71 -27.08
C ASN A 52 -9.26 1.42 -27.62
N CYS A 53 -8.08 0.89 -27.31
CA CYS A 53 -6.92 0.94 -28.19
C CYS A 53 -6.02 -0.27 -27.90
N ILE A 54 -6.48 -1.46 -28.31
CA ILE A 54 -5.64 -2.65 -28.37
C ILE A 54 -4.86 -2.57 -29.68
N SER A 55 -3.62 -2.08 -29.63
CA SER A 55 -2.58 -2.53 -30.54
C SER A 55 -1.72 -3.55 -29.78
N LYS A 56 -1.77 -4.79 -30.25
CA LYS A 56 -0.85 -5.85 -29.81
C LYS A 56 0.57 -5.42 -30.18
N GLN A 57 1.44 -5.28 -29.19
CA GLN A 57 2.87 -5.36 -29.42
C GLN A 57 3.55 -6.10 -28.26
N LYS A 58 3.89 -7.36 -28.52
CA LYS A 58 4.96 -8.07 -27.82
C LYS A 58 6.21 -7.21 -27.95
N HIS A 59 6.80 -6.77 -26.85
CA HIS A 59 8.14 -6.18 -26.87
C HIS A 59 9.13 -7.21 -26.36
N CYS A 60 9.77 -7.88 -27.32
CA CYS A 60 11.09 -8.45 -27.15
C CYS A 60 12.06 -7.31 -26.79
N TRP A 61 12.88 -7.56 -25.78
CA TRP A 61 14.07 -6.76 -25.51
C TRP A 61 15.00 -6.79 -26.72
N ASN A 62 15.14 -5.65 -27.40
CA ASN A 62 16.20 -5.42 -28.37
C ASN A 62 16.53 -3.92 -28.38
N ILE A 63 17.51 -3.53 -27.58
CA ILE A 63 18.08 -2.18 -27.60
C ILE A 63 19.04 -2.11 -28.79
N LYS A 64 18.61 -1.47 -29.87
CA LYS A 64 19.51 -1.06 -30.96
C LYS A 64 20.30 0.17 -30.52
N SER A 65 21.62 0.07 -30.56
CA SER A 65 22.56 1.18 -30.47
C SER A 65 22.28 2.23 -31.55
N ILE A 66 22.20 3.50 -31.14
CA ILE A 66 22.26 4.65 -32.05
C ILE A 66 23.71 5.14 -32.04
N MET A 67 24.42 4.94 -33.16
CA MET A 67 25.66 5.66 -33.46
C MET A 67 25.29 7.06 -33.96
N ALA A 68 25.86 8.09 -33.33
CA ALA A 68 25.88 9.44 -33.85
C ALA A 68 27.31 9.82 -34.22
N TYR A 69 27.53 10.16 -35.48
CA TYR A 69 28.77 10.73 -36.01
C TYR A 69 28.77 12.26 -35.84
N GLY A 70 29.90 12.80 -35.37
CA GLY A 70 30.44 14.08 -35.85
C GLY A 70 30.34 15.29 -34.91
N GLY A 71 31.51 15.80 -34.49
CA GLY A 71 31.70 17.20 -34.09
C GLY A 71 32.54 17.41 -32.82
N THR A 72 33.86 17.53 -32.95
CA THR A 72 34.77 17.97 -31.87
C THR A 72 34.79 19.48 -31.73
N PRO A 73 34.69 20.02 -30.50
CA PRO A 73 35.44 21.20 -30.10
C PRO A 73 36.41 20.84 -28.98
N SER A 74 37.68 21.20 -29.19
CA SER A 74 38.78 21.06 -28.25
C SER A 74 38.59 21.99 -27.04
N GLY A 75 38.15 21.42 -25.91
CA GLY A 75 38.27 22.01 -24.58
C GLY A 75 39.48 21.44 -23.82
N PRO A 76 39.97 22.12 -22.75
CA PRO A 76 41.13 21.67 -21.98
C PRO A 76 40.85 20.31 -21.32
N PRO A 77 41.90 19.50 -21.03
CA PRO A 77 41.71 18.15 -20.51
C PRO A 77 40.95 18.21 -19.19
N ALA A 78 39.78 17.58 -19.16
CA ALA A 78 39.06 17.31 -17.92
C ALA A 78 40.00 16.54 -16.99
N ALA A 79 40.09 17.03 -15.75
CA ALA A 79 40.77 16.30 -14.68
C ALA A 79 40.26 14.85 -14.68
N ALA A 80 41.19 13.89 -14.64
CA ALA A 80 40.88 12.47 -14.56
C ALA A 80 39.98 12.23 -13.34
N GLY A 81 38.68 12.11 -13.58
CA GLY A 81 37.75 11.63 -12.57
C GLY A 81 38.16 10.21 -12.21
N SER A 82 38.56 10.00 -10.96
CA SER A 82 38.79 8.66 -10.43
C SER A 82 37.56 7.82 -10.75
N SER A 83 37.74 6.70 -11.46
CA SER A 83 36.70 5.69 -11.61
C SER A 83 36.11 5.41 -10.22
N PRO A 84 34.79 5.48 -10.01
CA PRO A 84 34.21 5.26 -8.70
C PRO A 84 34.67 3.89 -8.18
N ALA A 85 35.25 3.88 -6.98
CA ALA A 85 35.80 2.67 -6.40
C ALA A 85 34.68 1.64 -6.24
N MET A 86 34.83 0.49 -6.92
CA MET A 86 33.89 -0.62 -6.76
C MET A 86 34.29 -1.44 -5.54
N LYS A 87 33.33 -1.67 -4.66
CA LYS A 87 33.49 -2.50 -3.46
C LYS A 87 32.69 -3.78 -3.66
N GLN A 88 33.34 -4.93 -3.48
CA GLN A 88 32.66 -6.22 -3.48
C GLN A 88 32.58 -6.76 -2.06
N VAL A 89 31.41 -7.29 -1.70
CA VAL A 89 31.14 -7.89 -0.41
C VAL A 89 30.66 -9.31 -0.64
N LYS A 90 31.40 -10.28 -0.09
CA LYS A 90 31.00 -11.68 -0.08
C LYS A 90 30.16 -11.94 1.18
N LEU A 91 28.99 -12.54 0.97
CA LEU A 91 28.08 -12.96 2.01
C LEU A 91 28.12 -14.49 2.12
N GLU A 92 28.37 -14.97 3.33
CA GLU A 92 28.27 -16.38 3.66
C GLU A 92 26.81 -16.80 3.82
N LYS A 93 26.56 -18.11 3.86
CA LYS A 93 25.23 -18.68 4.08
C LYS A 93 24.56 -18.06 5.33
N GLU A 94 23.28 -17.68 5.19
CA GLU A 94 22.45 -17.15 6.28
C GLU A 94 22.95 -15.83 6.91
N SER A 95 23.74 -15.06 6.16
CA SER A 95 24.19 -13.71 6.54
C SER A 95 23.45 -12.61 5.77
N GLU A 96 23.49 -11.39 6.30
CA GLU A 96 23.00 -10.18 5.64
C GLU A 96 24.03 -9.04 5.59
N LEU A 97 24.06 -8.31 4.49
CA LEU A 97 24.71 -7.01 4.37
C LEU A 97 23.72 -5.92 4.78
N ARG A 98 23.99 -5.20 5.87
CA ARG A 98 23.18 -4.06 6.32
C ARG A 98 23.76 -2.78 5.75
N ILE A 99 22.91 -1.94 5.18
CA ILE A 99 23.31 -0.74 4.44
C ILE A 99 22.49 0.46 4.91
N GLU A 100 23.19 1.54 5.21
CA GLU A 100 22.64 2.90 5.31
C GLU A 100 23.19 3.73 4.15
N VAL A 101 22.30 4.15 3.25
CA VAL A 101 22.65 4.98 2.09
C VAL A 101 22.90 6.41 2.56
N ASN A 102 23.91 7.04 1.97
CA ASN A 102 24.29 8.42 2.24
C ASN A 102 23.12 9.41 2.13
N PHE A 103 23.26 10.54 2.83
CA PHE A 103 22.17 11.52 2.98
C PHE A 103 21.82 12.29 1.69
N ASN A 104 22.81 12.44 0.80
CA ASN A 104 22.76 13.28 -0.40
C ASN A 104 23.09 12.55 -1.71
N SER A 105 23.46 11.27 -1.66
CA SER A 105 23.84 10.50 -2.85
C SER A 105 23.14 9.16 -2.85
N SER A 106 22.78 8.69 -4.05
CA SER A 106 22.28 7.32 -4.24
C SER A 106 23.40 6.30 -4.07
N LEU A 107 23.02 5.03 -3.91
CA LEU A 107 23.90 3.88 -3.92
C LEU A 107 23.53 2.98 -5.09
N ARG A 108 24.52 2.52 -5.87
CA ARG A 108 24.29 1.56 -6.95
C ARG A 108 24.85 0.21 -6.54
N LEU A 109 24.08 -0.86 -6.68
CA LEU A 109 24.57 -2.20 -6.37
C LEU A 109 23.97 -3.27 -7.27
N ARG A 110 24.65 -4.41 -7.37
CA ARG A 110 24.20 -5.59 -8.12
C ARG A 110 24.64 -6.89 -7.48
N LEU A 111 23.92 -7.97 -7.78
CA LEU A 111 24.30 -9.33 -7.42
C LEU A 111 25.23 -9.92 -8.49
N LEU A 112 26.45 -10.29 -8.14
CA LEU A 112 27.40 -10.90 -9.09
C LEU A 112 27.28 -12.43 -9.13
N ASN A 113 27.16 -13.07 -7.96
CA ASN A 113 27.13 -14.53 -7.83
C ASN A 113 26.19 -14.95 -6.70
N GLY A 114 25.64 -16.16 -6.82
CA GLY A 114 24.76 -16.75 -5.81
C GLY A 114 23.33 -16.19 -5.87
N THR A 115 22.65 -16.20 -4.73
CA THR A 115 21.27 -15.70 -4.61
C THR A 115 21.15 -14.80 -3.39
N ALA A 116 20.49 -13.67 -3.52
CA ALA A 116 20.22 -12.76 -2.41
C ALA A 116 18.82 -12.16 -2.53
N GLU A 117 18.26 -11.72 -1.41
CA GLU A 117 16.97 -11.05 -1.35
C GLU A 117 17.03 -9.80 -0.47
N ILE A 118 16.24 -8.79 -0.84
CA ILE A 118 16.00 -7.60 -0.03
C ILE A 118 14.57 -7.68 0.46
N PHE A 119 14.40 -7.95 1.75
CA PHE A 119 13.10 -8.04 2.41
C PHE A 119 12.09 -8.95 1.67
N GLY A 120 12.57 -10.11 1.23
CA GLY A 120 11.79 -11.17 0.58
C GLY A 120 11.67 -11.06 -0.94
N THR A 121 12.22 -9.99 -1.54
CA THR A 121 12.28 -9.82 -3.00
C THR A 121 13.65 -10.23 -3.50
N GLU A 122 13.69 -11.21 -4.41
CA GLU A 122 14.94 -11.71 -4.98
C GLU A 122 15.64 -10.64 -5.83
N MET A 123 16.96 -10.58 -5.70
CA MET A 123 17.77 -9.71 -6.54
C MET A 123 18.08 -10.38 -7.88
N PRO A 124 17.83 -9.70 -9.02
CA PRO A 124 18.23 -10.21 -10.32
C PRO A 124 19.77 -10.23 -10.44
N PRO A 125 20.36 -11.27 -11.04
CA PRO A 125 21.80 -11.34 -11.27
C PRO A 125 22.25 -10.27 -12.27
N GLU A 126 23.43 -9.70 -12.03
CA GLU A 126 24.15 -8.73 -12.86
C GLU A 126 23.45 -7.38 -13.13
N ASN A 127 22.21 -7.21 -12.67
CA ASN A 127 21.43 -6.00 -12.84
C ASN A 127 21.73 -4.95 -11.77
N TRP A 128 22.01 -3.72 -12.21
CA TRP A 128 22.21 -2.58 -11.32
C TRP A 128 20.89 -2.07 -10.76
N LEU A 129 20.79 -2.04 -9.43
CA LEU A 129 19.74 -1.38 -8.66
C LEU A 129 20.28 -0.05 -8.14
N ILE A 130 19.45 0.99 -8.14
CA ILE A 130 19.80 2.33 -7.67
C ILE A 130 18.93 2.65 -6.45
N PHE A 131 19.55 2.78 -5.29
CA PHE A 131 18.87 3.10 -4.04
C PHE A 131 18.98 4.61 -3.77
N PRO A 132 17.86 5.33 -3.61
CA PRO A 132 17.89 6.75 -3.28
C PRO A 132 18.55 7.04 -1.93
N PRO A 133 18.96 8.30 -1.71
CA PRO A 133 19.56 8.75 -0.45
C PRO A 133 18.74 8.36 0.78
N ARG A 134 19.42 8.13 1.92
CA ARG A 134 18.81 7.90 3.26
C ARG A 134 18.05 6.58 3.42
N MET A 135 17.99 5.74 2.39
CA MET A 135 17.44 4.40 2.52
C MET A 135 18.27 3.56 3.49
N LYS A 136 17.58 2.75 4.28
CA LYS A 136 18.19 1.77 5.18
C LYS A 136 17.59 0.41 4.88
N PHE A 137 18.42 -0.55 4.48
CA PHE A 137 17.97 -1.88 4.08
C PHE A 137 19.01 -2.96 4.38
N ALA A 138 18.61 -4.21 4.22
CA ALA A 138 19.49 -5.36 4.36
C ALA A 138 19.35 -6.28 3.15
N ILE A 139 20.48 -6.78 2.64
CA ILE A 139 20.56 -7.81 1.61
C ILE A 139 20.90 -9.13 2.29
N PHE A 140 19.96 -10.07 2.31
CA PHE A 140 20.12 -11.37 2.96
C PHE A 140 20.39 -12.47 1.93
N THR A 141 21.17 -13.49 2.28
CA THR A 141 21.35 -14.68 1.44
C THR A 141 21.11 -15.98 2.20
N TRP A 142 20.35 -16.89 1.58
CA TRP A 142 20.10 -18.24 2.11
C TRP A 142 21.24 -19.22 1.82
N TYR A 143 22.08 -18.97 0.81
CA TYR A 143 23.04 -19.95 0.27
C TYR A 143 24.43 -19.38 0.00
N GLY A 144 24.63 -18.08 0.19
CA GLY A 144 25.84 -17.35 -0.18
C GLY A 144 25.62 -16.46 -1.40
N ALA A 145 26.26 -15.30 -1.40
CA ALA A 145 26.15 -14.32 -2.49
C ALA A 145 27.39 -13.41 -2.55
N THR A 146 27.63 -12.80 -3.71
CA THR A 146 28.60 -11.70 -3.85
C THR A 146 27.87 -10.47 -4.36
N ILE A 147 27.91 -9.39 -3.57
CA ILE A 147 27.31 -8.10 -3.92
C ILE A 147 28.41 -7.15 -4.36
N GLU A 148 28.22 -6.48 -5.49
CA GLU A 148 29.06 -5.37 -5.92
C GLU A 148 28.34 -4.06 -5.69
N MET A 149 29.02 -3.11 -5.06
CA MET A 149 28.54 -1.77 -4.79
C MET A 149 29.44 -0.75 -5.48
N GLN A 150 28.79 0.22 -6.10
CA GLN A 150 29.37 1.43 -6.64
C GLN A 150 28.86 2.58 -5.78
N ASP A 151 29.74 3.53 -5.49
CA ASP A 151 29.53 4.66 -4.58
C ASP A 151 29.65 4.29 -3.09
N ASN A 152 29.89 5.32 -2.26
CA ASN A 152 30.07 5.15 -0.83
C ASN A 152 28.70 5.00 -0.13
N THR A 153 28.70 4.26 0.96
CA THR A 153 27.60 4.15 1.95
C THR A 153 27.88 5.11 3.12
N GLU A 154 26.85 5.44 3.91
CA GLU A 154 27.07 6.07 5.22
C GLU A 154 27.61 5.02 6.20
N THR A 155 27.03 3.83 6.16
CA THR A 155 27.50 2.67 6.93
C THR A 155 27.10 1.42 6.18
N ASP A 156 28.02 0.45 6.10
CA ASP A 156 27.69 -0.92 5.69
C ASP A 156 28.52 -1.94 6.47
N TYR A 157 27.90 -3.05 6.83
CA TYR A 157 28.55 -4.16 7.54
C TYR A 157 27.77 -5.47 7.35
N VAL A 158 28.48 -6.59 7.44
CA VAL A 158 27.88 -7.93 7.38
C VAL A 158 27.51 -8.38 8.79
N ALA A 159 26.33 -8.99 8.92
CA ALA A 159 25.86 -9.65 10.13
C ALA A 159 25.46 -11.10 9.83
N ASP A 160 25.84 -12.02 10.70
CA ASP A 160 25.52 -13.45 10.64
C ASP A 160 24.40 -13.84 11.63
N GLU A 161 24.19 -13.06 12.69
CA GLU A 161 23.04 -13.21 13.58
C GLU A 161 21.78 -12.52 13.02
N THR A 162 20.85 -13.31 12.47
CA THR A 162 19.59 -12.81 11.91
C THR A 162 18.37 -13.63 12.39
N PRO A 163 17.19 -13.02 12.51
CA PRO A 163 15.95 -13.73 12.82
C PRO A 163 15.29 -14.40 11.59
N MET A 164 15.96 -14.44 10.43
CA MET A 164 15.35 -14.83 9.15
C MET A 164 14.77 -16.24 9.15
N ILE A 165 15.43 -17.19 9.81
CA ILE A 165 14.91 -18.56 9.96
C ILE A 165 13.56 -18.57 10.68
N SER A 166 13.39 -17.74 11.71
CA SER A 166 12.11 -17.65 12.44
C SER A 166 11.02 -17.04 11.55
N TYR A 167 11.37 -16.04 10.73
CA TYR A 167 10.42 -15.38 9.84
C TYR A 167 9.96 -16.30 8.70
N VAL A 168 10.87 -17.05 8.06
CA VAL A 168 10.50 -17.98 7.00
C VAL A 168 9.69 -19.17 7.53
N ASN A 169 9.96 -19.63 8.77
CA ASN A 169 9.15 -20.66 9.42
C ASN A 169 7.70 -20.19 9.64
N VAL A 170 7.51 -18.93 10.04
CA VAL A 170 6.16 -18.33 10.13
C VAL A 170 5.50 -18.33 8.75
N HIS A 171 6.21 -17.87 7.71
CA HIS A 171 5.68 -17.89 6.33
C HIS A 171 5.25 -19.29 5.89
N ALA A 172 6.04 -20.34 6.16
CA ALA A 172 5.68 -21.72 5.84
C ALA A 172 4.39 -22.19 6.54
N VAL A 173 4.16 -21.80 7.80
CA VAL A 173 2.91 -22.09 8.51
C VAL A 173 1.72 -21.34 7.91
N LEU A 174 1.91 -20.07 7.56
CA LEU A 174 0.88 -19.25 6.90
C LEU A 174 0.53 -19.84 5.53
N GLU A 175 1.52 -20.32 4.79
CA GLU A 175 1.34 -20.99 3.51
C GLU A 175 0.48 -22.25 3.62
N GLY A 176 0.73 -23.08 4.63
CA GLY A 176 -0.14 -24.21 4.96
C GLY A 176 -1.59 -23.77 5.26
N ARG A 177 -1.80 -22.62 5.91
CA ARG A 177 -3.14 -22.07 6.16
C ARG A 177 -3.82 -21.59 4.88
N ARG A 178 -3.11 -20.90 3.99
CA ARG A 178 -3.64 -20.45 2.69
C ARG A 178 -4.08 -21.63 1.82
N ASN A 179 -3.25 -22.67 1.75
CA ASN A 179 -3.57 -23.89 0.98
C ASN A 179 -4.82 -24.61 1.52
N ARG A 180 -4.95 -24.72 2.85
CA ARG A 180 -6.18 -25.24 3.47
C ARG A 180 -7.39 -24.37 3.16
N ALA A 181 -7.25 -23.04 3.25
CA ALA A 181 -8.32 -22.11 2.94
C ALA A 181 -8.79 -22.22 1.49
N LYS A 182 -7.86 -22.31 0.53
CA LYS A 182 -8.16 -22.51 -0.90
C LYS A 182 -8.83 -23.85 -1.20
N ALA A 183 -8.54 -24.89 -0.43
CA ALA A 183 -9.14 -26.21 -0.59
C ALA A 183 -10.53 -26.34 0.08
N SER A 184 -10.89 -25.42 0.97
CA SER A 184 -12.18 -25.41 1.66
C SER A 184 -13.31 -24.89 0.76
N PRO A 185 -14.58 -25.29 1.00
CA PRO A 185 -15.72 -24.72 0.30
C PRO A 185 -15.80 -23.20 0.48
N SER A 186 -16.05 -22.46 -0.61
CA SER A 186 -16.03 -20.98 -0.63
C SER A 186 -16.91 -20.31 0.42
N ASP A 187 -18.03 -20.97 0.76
CA ASP A 187 -19.05 -20.40 1.65
C ASP A 187 -18.83 -20.79 3.12
N SER A 188 -17.72 -21.47 3.43
CA SER A 188 -17.35 -21.85 4.79
C SER A 188 -16.37 -20.85 5.42
N ASP A 189 -16.39 -20.72 6.75
CA ASP A 189 -15.37 -19.96 7.48
C ASP A 189 -13.96 -20.55 7.30
N ALA A 190 -13.89 -21.85 7.01
CA ALA A 190 -12.65 -22.55 6.72
C ALA A 190 -12.00 -22.11 5.38
N SER A 191 -12.70 -21.36 4.52
CA SER A 191 -12.14 -20.75 3.30
C SER A 191 -11.36 -19.46 3.56
N GLN A 192 -11.39 -18.95 4.79
CA GLN A 192 -10.67 -17.73 5.14
C GLN A 192 -9.18 -18.01 5.32
N GLY A 193 -8.36 -17.34 4.50
CA GLY A 193 -6.92 -17.33 4.63
C GLY A 193 -6.45 -16.65 5.92
N PRO A 194 -5.15 -16.80 6.27
CA PRO A 194 -4.62 -16.24 7.50
C PRO A 194 -4.71 -14.72 7.53
N ARG A 195 -5.21 -14.18 8.64
CA ARG A 195 -5.21 -12.74 8.93
C ARG A 195 -4.16 -12.46 9.99
N VAL A 196 -3.03 -11.91 9.54
CA VAL A 196 -1.81 -11.78 10.34
C VAL A 196 -1.66 -10.33 10.77
N ILE A 197 -1.58 -10.06 12.07
CA ILE A 197 -1.31 -8.71 12.59
C ILE A 197 0.05 -8.67 13.27
N VAL A 198 0.88 -7.70 12.88
CA VAL A 198 2.25 -7.53 13.37
C VAL A 198 2.28 -6.38 14.37
N VAL A 199 2.61 -6.69 15.62
CA VAL A 199 2.57 -5.75 16.75
C VAL A 199 3.91 -5.68 17.47
N GLY A 200 4.15 -4.55 18.16
CA GLY A 200 5.42 -4.29 18.84
C GLY A 200 5.74 -2.79 18.91
N PRO A 201 6.71 -2.38 19.75
CA PRO A 201 7.06 -0.98 19.94
C PRO A 201 7.61 -0.35 18.67
N THR A 202 7.82 0.96 18.68
CA THR A 202 8.60 1.65 17.64
C THR A 202 9.97 0.99 17.45
N ASP A 203 10.45 0.95 16.21
CA ASP A 203 11.78 0.42 15.86
C ASP A 203 12.00 -1.05 16.27
N SER A 204 10.98 -1.89 16.07
CA SER A 204 11.04 -3.35 16.25
C SER A 204 11.12 -4.15 14.94
N GLY A 205 10.98 -3.50 13.77
CA GLY A 205 11.02 -4.14 12.46
C GLY A 205 9.66 -4.59 11.89
N LYS A 206 8.53 -4.10 12.42
CA LYS A 206 7.17 -4.49 11.99
C LYS A 206 6.92 -4.34 10.49
N SER A 207 7.21 -3.16 9.93
CA SER A 207 7.00 -2.88 8.51
C SER A 207 7.90 -3.75 7.63
N THR A 208 9.13 -4.03 8.07
CA THR A 208 10.07 -4.94 7.38
C THR A 208 9.57 -6.38 7.38
N LEU A 209 9.11 -6.90 8.54
CA LEU A 209 8.52 -8.23 8.62
C LEU A 209 7.26 -8.34 7.75
N SER A 210 6.41 -7.32 7.78
CA SER A 210 5.21 -7.28 6.94
C SER A 210 5.57 -7.36 5.46
N ARG A 211 6.58 -6.59 5.01
CA ARG A 211 7.10 -6.62 3.63
C ARG A 211 7.60 -8.01 3.25
N MET A 212 8.39 -8.66 4.10
CA MET A 212 8.89 -10.03 3.84
C MET A 212 7.76 -11.05 3.68
N LEU A 213 6.80 -11.07 4.61
CA LEU A 213 5.66 -12.01 4.56
C LEU A 213 4.79 -11.80 3.32
N LEU A 214 4.62 -10.55 2.87
CA LEU A 214 3.91 -10.21 1.64
C LEU A 214 4.69 -10.64 0.40
N SER A 215 5.97 -10.27 0.31
CA SER A 215 6.81 -10.60 -0.85
C SER A 215 6.97 -12.11 -1.03
N TRP A 216 7.19 -12.87 0.04
CA TRP A 216 7.29 -14.33 -0.05
C TRP A 216 5.96 -14.99 -0.44
N ALA A 217 4.83 -14.46 0.01
CA ALA A 217 3.51 -14.94 -0.41
C ALA A 217 3.24 -14.64 -1.89
N ALA A 218 3.54 -13.42 -2.34
CA ALA A 218 3.42 -13.03 -3.74
C ALA A 218 4.34 -13.86 -4.66
N LYS A 219 5.57 -14.14 -4.21
CA LYS A 219 6.51 -15.04 -4.89
C LYS A 219 5.93 -16.46 -5.09
N GLN A 220 5.08 -16.92 -4.18
CA GLN A 220 4.38 -18.22 -4.28
C GLN A 220 3.05 -18.14 -5.06
N GLY A 221 2.75 -16.99 -5.67
CA GLY A 221 1.54 -16.78 -6.49
C GLY A 221 0.30 -16.41 -5.70
N TRP A 222 0.41 -16.14 -4.40
CA TRP A 222 -0.69 -15.59 -3.62
C TRP A 222 -0.84 -14.09 -3.84
N LYS A 223 -2.05 -13.58 -3.61
CA LYS A 223 -2.36 -12.14 -3.67
C LYS A 223 -2.84 -11.62 -2.31
N PRO A 224 -2.00 -11.65 -1.26
CA PRO A 224 -2.41 -11.20 0.06
C PRO A 224 -2.69 -9.68 0.05
N THR A 225 -3.64 -9.25 0.88
CA THR A 225 -3.86 -7.83 1.13
C THR A 225 -2.90 -7.31 2.19
N PHE A 226 -2.13 -6.27 1.88
CA PHE A 226 -1.43 -5.50 2.89
C PHE A 226 -2.39 -4.47 3.49
N VAL A 227 -2.45 -4.40 4.81
CA VAL A 227 -3.19 -3.40 5.56
C VAL A 227 -2.19 -2.63 6.42
N ASP A 228 -2.15 -1.32 6.28
CA ASP A 228 -1.28 -0.45 7.05
C ASP A 228 -2.10 0.48 7.95
N LEU A 229 -2.01 0.24 9.25
CA LEU A 229 -2.72 1.00 10.28
C LEU A 229 -1.79 2.01 10.99
N ASP A 230 -0.54 2.17 10.53
CA ASP A 230 0.41 3.15 11.05
C ASP A 230 0.20 4.53 10.40
N ILE A 231 -0.61 5.37 11.04
CA ILE A 231 -0.84 6.76 10.64
C ILE A 231 0.39 7.67 10.80
N GLY A 232 1.45 7.24 11.48
CA GLY A 232 2.64 8.04 11.72
C GLY A 232 3.74 7.84 10.68
N GLN A 233 3.92 6.61 10.20
CA GLN A 233 5.00 6.19 9.30
C GLN A 233 4.52 5.14 8.27
N GLY A 234 3.25 5.20 7.85
CA GLY A 234 2.67 4.28 6.88
C GLY A 234 3.47 4.19 5.57
N SER A 235 3.47 3.00 4.95
CA SER A 235 4.25 2.66 3.77
C SER A 235 3.45 2.77 2.47
N ILE A 236 2.11 2.80 2.51
CA ILE A 236 1.28 2.84 1.30
C ILE A 236 1.18 4.26 0.73
N THR A 237 0.96 5.27 1.57
CA THR A 237 0.69 6.64 1.09
C THR A 237 1.23 7.68 2.09
N LEU A 238 0.71 8.90 2.06
CA LEU A 238 1.06 9.97 2.98
C LEU A 238 0.85 9.56 4.45
N PRO A 239 1.58 10.19 5.38
CA PRO A 239 1.25 10.09 6.80
C PRO A 239 -0.20 10.53 7.07
N GLY A 240 -0.72 10.17 8.23
CA GLY A 240 -2.09 10.47 8.64
C GLY A 240 -3.14 9.61 7.94
N CYS A 241 -2.75 8.47 7.37
CA CYS A 241 -3.65 7.57 6.67
C CYS A 241 -3.62 6.17 7.26
N ILE A 242 -4.77 5.50 7.21
CA ILE A 242 -4.81 4.04 7.20
C ILE A 242 -5.12 3.60 5.78
N ALA A 243 -4.53 2.50 5.35
CA ALA A 243 -4.67 2.08 3.96
C ALA A 243 -4.58 0.57 3.79
N ALA A 244 -5.04 0.08 2.65
CA ALA A 244 -4.82 -1.29 2.22
C ALA A 244 -4.53 -1.37 0.72
N SER A 245 -3.69 -2.32 0.32
CA SER A 245 -3.37 -2.59 -1.09
C SER A 245 -3.16 -4.09 -1.32
N PRO A 246 -3.69 -4.70 -2.39
CA PRO A 246 -3.36 -6.06 -2.76
C PRO A 246 -1.90 -6.14 -3.23
N ILE A 247 -1.17 -7.16 -2.77
CA ILE A 247 0.21 -7.41 -3.19
C ILE A 247 0.23 -8.61 -4.12
N GLU A 248 0.35 -8.37 -5.43
CA GLU A 248 0.33 -9.43 -6.44
C GLU A 248 1.73 -9.92 -6.84
N MET A 249 2.73 -9.06 -6.68
CA MET A 249 4.13 -9.34 -6.99
C MET A 249 5.01 -9.00 -5.78
N PRO A 250 6.19 -9.62 -5.63
CA PRO A 250 7.15 -9.23 -4.62
C PRO A 250 7.39 -7.72 -4.61
N ILE A 251 7.36 -7.11 -3.42
CA ILE A 251 7.44 -5.66 -3.24
C ILE A 251 8.82 -5.18 -3.69
N ASP A 252 8.87 -4.23 -4.62
CA ASP A 252 10.13 -3.70 -5.11
C ASP A 252 10.91 -3.06 -3.94
N PRO A 253 12.21 -3.37 -3.78
CA PRO A 253 12.99 -2.85 -2.66
C PRO A 253 13.18 -1.34 -2.72
N VAL A 254 13.14 -0.73 -3.90
CA VAL A 254 13.31 0.71 -4.16
C VAL A 254 11.94 1.39 -4.25
N GLU A 255 11.09 0.96 -5.18
CA GLU A 255 9.78 1.57 -5.46
C GLU A 255 8.75 1.31 -4.35
N GLY A 256 8.91 0.21 -3.62
CA GLY A 256 8.02 -0.14 -2.53
C GLY A 256 6.68 -0.69 -3.00
N ILE A 257 5.60 -0.26 -2.34
CA ILE A 257 4.27 -0.85 -2.50
C ILE A 257 3.58 -0.23 -3.72
N PRO A 258 3.06 -1.04 -4.66
CA PRO A 258 2.33 -0.53 -5.81
C PRO A 258 1.10 0.31 -5.40
N LEU A 259 0.89 1.39 -6.14
CA LEU A 259 -0.12 2.41 -5.85
C LEU A 259 -1.30 2.41 -6.84
N GLU A 260 -1.49 1.35 -7.64
CA GLU A 260 -2.53 1.40 -8.69
C GLU A 260 -3.95 1.47 -8.11
N MET A 261 -4.25 0.72 -7.03
CA MET A 261 -5.59 0.68 -6.44
C MET A 261 -5.58 0.55 -4.90
N PRO A 262 -4.94 1.46 -4.14
CA PRO A 262 -5.00 1.43 -2.69
C PRO A 262 -6.35 1.94 -2.19
N LEU A 263 -6.90 1.27 -1.17
CA LEU A 263 -7.96 1.83 -0.33
C LEU A 263 -7.31 2.73 0.71
N VAL A 264 -7.66 4.01 0.75
CA VAL A 264 -7.05 4.97 1.67
C VAL A 264 -8.11 5.75 2.41
N TYR A 265 -7.96 5.82 3.73
CA TYR A 265 -8.77 6.64 4.62
C TYR A 265 -7.90 7.65 5.34
N PHE A 266 -8.32 8.91 5.30
CA PHE A 266 -7.55 10.00 5.89
C PHE A 266 -7.97 10.25 7.34
N PHE A 267 -7.07 9.94 8.27
CA PHE A 267 -7.19 10.29 9.68
C PHE A 267 -6.75 11.73 9.95
N GLY A 268 -5.83 12.26 9.15
CA GLY A 268 -5.42 13.67 9.19
C GLY A 268 -4.37 14.04 10.23
N HIS A 269 -4.06 13.14 11.18
CA HIS A 269 -3.06 13.39 12.22
C HIS A 269 -2.02 12.27 12.27
N ASN A 270 -0.85 12.54 12.84
CA ASN A 270 0.22 11.55 12.96
C ASN A 270 0.20 10.76 14.28
N THR A 271 -0.77 11.03 15.16
CA THR A 271 -0.97 10.34 16.44
C THR A 271 -2.46 10.12 16.70
N PRO A 272 -2.88 8.91 17.14
CA PRO A 272 -4.29 8.62 17.32
C PRO A 272 -4.89 9.34 18.53
N THR A 273 -4.05 9.90 19.41
CA THR A 273 -4.48 10.63 20.62
C THR A 273 -5.30 11.87 20.31
N VAL A 274 -5.24 12.41 19.10
CA VAL A 274 -6.07 13.56 18.69
C VAL A 274 -7.54 13.17 18.63
N ASN A 275 -7.85 11.98 18.11
CA ASN A 275 -9.23 11.50 17.96
C ASN A 275 -9.26 9.97 17.86
N ALA A 276 -9.25 9.29 19.01
CA ALA A 276 -9.20 7.83 19.04
C ALA A 276 -10.46 7.19 18.43
N ASP A 277 -11.61 7.84 18.58
CA ASP A 277 -12.88 7.33 18.06
C ASP A 277 -12.91 7.35 16.53
N LEU A 278 -12.43 8.44 15.92
CA LEU A 278 -12.25 8.50 14.48
C LEU A 278 -11.31 7.39 14.00
N TYR A 279 -10.18 7.16 14.67
CA TYR A 279 -9.28 6.07 14.30
C TYR A 279 -10.00 4.71 14.33
N ARG A 280 -10.79 4.43 15.37
CA ARG A 280 -11.59 3.19 15.46
C ARG A 280 -12.61 3.08 14.34
N VAL A 281 -13.30 4.17 14.00
CA VAL A 281 -14.29 4.21 12.92
C VAL A 281 -13.61 3.92 11.57
N LEU A 282 -12.53 4.61 11.25
CA LEU A 282 -11.82 4.40 9.99
C LEU A 282 -11.30 2.95 9.87
N VAL A 283 -10.77 2.39 10.96
CA VAL A 283 -10.35 0.97 11.01
C VAL A 283 -11.51 0.03 10.70
N LYS A 284 -12.71 0.30 11.24
CA LYS A 284 -13.92 -0.48 10.95
C LYS A 284 -14.36 -0.33 9.50
N GLU A 285 -14.38 0.88 8.96
CA GLU A 285 -14.75 1.13 7.55
C GLU A 285 -13.82 0.37 6.60
N LEU A 286 -12.50 0.44 6.84
CA LEU A 286 -11.51 -0.29 6.05
C LEU A 286 -11.75 -1.80 6.12
N ALA A 287 -11.94 -2.36 7.32
CA ALA A 287 -12.22 -3.78 7.50
C ALA A 287 -13.50 -4.21 6.76
N GLN A 288 -14.58 -3.44 6.87
CA GLN A 288 -15.85 -3.74 6.20
C GLN A 288 -15.75 -3.71 4.67
N ILE A 289 -14.96 -2.80 4.10
CA ILE A 289 -14.69 -2.81 2.65
C ILE A 289 -13.91 -4.07 2.27
N LEU A 290 -12.88 -4.43 3.02
CA LEU A 290 -12.08 -5.63 2.73
C LEU A 290 -12.90 -6.91 2.85
N GLU A 291 -13.80 -7.02 3.84
CA GLU A 291 -14.73 -8.16 3.91
C GLU A 291 -15.61 -8.27 2.67
N ARG A 292 -16.15 -7.13 2.18
CA ARG A 292 -16.94 -7.11 0.94
C ARG A 292 -16.13 -7.53 -0.27
N GLN A 293 -14.87 -7.10 -0.37
CA GLN A 293 -13.96 -7.51 -1.44
C GLN A 293 -13.65 -9.01 -1.36
N PHE A 294 -13.42 -9.55 -0.16
CA PHE A 294 -13.12 -10.97 0.04
C PHE A 294 -14.33 -11.88 -0.20
N ALA A 295 -15.55 -11.42 0.12
CA ALA A 295 -16.77 -12.15 -0.20
C ALA A 295 -16.96 -12.37 -1.71
N GLY A 296 -16.50 -11.42 -2.54
CA GLY A 296 -16.56 -11.52 -4.00
C GLY A 296 -15.32 -12.14 -4.66
N ASN A 297 -14.26 -12.43 -3.90
CA ASN A 297 -12.99 -12.90 -4.45
C ASN A 297 -12.39 -14.04 -3.58
N PRO A 298 -12.71 -15.30 -3.90
CA PRO A 298 -12.22 -16.47 -3.15
C PRO A 298 -10.69 -16.59 -3.13
N GLU A 299 -10.00 -16.16 -4.19
CA GLU A 299 -8.53 -16.23 -4.25
C GLU A 299 -7.89 -15.27 -3.24
N SER A 300 -8.33 -14.00 -3.21
CA SER A 300 -7.87 -13.02 -2.22
C SER A 300 -8.28 -13.41 -0.80
N ARG A 301 -9.50 -13.94 -0.63
CA ARG A 301 -9.97 -14.46 0.66
C ARG A 301 -9.05 -15.56 1.20
N ALA A 302 -8.66 -16.52 0.37
CA ALA A 302 -7.75 -17.60 0.74
C ALA A 302 -6.29 -17.14 0.93
N ALA A 303 -5.85 -16.11 0.19
CA ALA A 303 -4.52 -15.52 0.36
C ALA A 303 -4.36 -14.81 1.72
N GLY A 304 -5.46 -14.26 2.24
CA GLY A 304 -5.51 -13.60 3.54
C GLY A 304 -4.91 -12.18 3.52
N MET A 305 -4.52 -11.70 4.69
CA MET A 305 -3.99 -10.33 4.85
C MET A 305 -2.85 -10.26 5.86
N VAL A 306 -1.97 -9.27 5.68
CA VAL A 306 -0.91 -8.89 6.62
C VAL A 306 -1.15 -7.45 7.06
N ILE A 307 -1.29 -7.23 8.37
CA ILE A 307 -1.71 -5.99 8.99
C ILE A 307 -0.53 -5.42 9.79
N ASN A 308 0.03 -4.30 9.32
CA ASN A 308 1.03 -3.53 10.05
C ASN A 308 0.35 -2.53 11.00
N THR A 309 0.90 -2.37 12.21
CA THR A 309 0.37 -1.45 13.22
C THR A 309 1.36 -0.37 13.60
N MET A 310 0.86 0.69 14.25
CA MET A 310 1.70 1.69 14.93
C MET A 310 2.55 1.09 16.06
N GLY A 311 3.60 1.81 16.45
CA GLY A 311 4.46 1.46 17.59
C GLY A 311 3.94 1.91 18.96
N PHE A 312 2.71 2.41 19.05
CA PHE A 312 2.09 2.87 20.30
C PHE A 312 1.39 1.68 20.99
N ILE A 313 2.03 1.10 22.00
CA ILE A 313 1.64 -0.19 22.58
C ILE A 313 1.12 -0.10 24.03
N ASP A 314 1.14 1.09 24.64
CA ASP A 314 0.75 1.32 26.03
C ASP A 314 -0.55 2.12 26.12
N GLY A 315 -1.33 1.91 27.19
CA GLY A 315 -2.56 2.64 27.47
C GLY A 315 -3.54 2.60 26.29
N LEU A 316 -3.95 3.77 25.80
CA LEU A 316 -4.82 3.91 24.63
C LEU A 316 -4.30 3.14 23.41
N GLY A 317 -2.98 3.10 23.19
CA GLY A 317 -2.39 2.36 22.08
C GLY A 317 -2.69 0.86 22.15
N TYR A 318 -2.65 0.28 23.35
CA TYR A 318 -3.03 -1.11 23.59
C TYR A 318 -4.52 -1.36 23.28
N ASP A 319 -5.40 -0.45 23.68
CA ASP A 319 -6.84 -0.55 23.41
C ASP A 319 -7.18 -0.44 21.92
N LEU A 320 -6.39 0.33 21.16
CA LEU A 320 -6.50 0.42 19.70
C LEU A 320 -5.97 -0.85 19.03
N LEU A 321 -4.91 -1.47 19.55
CA LEU A 321 -4.41 -2.76 19.08
C LEU A 321 -5.45 -3.87 19.27
N LEU A 322 -6.03 -4.00 20.47
CA LEU A 322 -7.09 -4.98 20.73
C LEU A 322 -8.29 -4.77 19.80
N HIS A 323 -8.68 -3.51 19.58
CA HIS A 323 -9.73 -3.19 18.64
C HIS A 323 -9.39 -3.58 17.20
N ALA A 324 -8.16 -3.36 16.74
CA ALA A 324 -7.74 -3.79 15.40
C ALA A 324 -7.73 -5.33 15.26
N ILE A 325 -7.21 -6.05 16.26
CA ILE A 325 -7.23 -7.53 16.31
C ILE A 325 -8.66 -8.05 16.15
N ASP A 326 -9.60 -7.45 16.88
CA ASP A 326 -10.99 -7.88 16.88
C ASP A 326 -11.72 -7.47 15.59
N THR A 327 -11.50 -6.24 15.12
CA THR A 327 -12.17 -5.69 13.93
C THR A 327 -11.76 -6.42 12.66
N PHE A 328 -10.47 -6.75 12.52
CA PHE A 328 -9.98 -7.53 11.38
C PHE A 328 -10.10 -9.04 11.58
N GLN A 329 -10.61 -9.51 12.74
CA GLN A 329 -10.69 -10.91 13.11
C GLN A 329 -9.35 -11.64 12.90
N ALA A 330 -8.26 -11.05 13.41
CA ALA A 330 -6.92 -11.57 13.22
C ALA A 330 -6.78 -12.98 13.81
N THR A 331 -6.25 -13.90 13.00
CA THR A 331 -6.02 -15.32 13.38
C THR A 331 -4.60 -15.57 13.88
N VAL A 332 -3.66 -14.66 13.57
CA VAL A 332 -2.25 -14.76 13.96
C VAL A 332 -1.78 -13.38 14.41
N VAL A 333 -1.24 -13.30 15.63
CA VAL A 333 -0.67 -12.09 16.21
C VAL A 333 0.84 -12.31 16.37
N LEU A 334 1.64 -11.59 15.58
CA LEU A 334 3.10 -11.66 15.63
C LEU A 334 3.63 -10.51 16.49
N VAL A 335 4.19 -10.83 17.66
CA VAL A 335 4.72 -9.85 18.61
C VAL A 335 6.24 -9.73 18.47
N LEU A 336 6.72 -8.58 18.00
CA LEU A 336 8.15 -8.32 17.81
C LEU A 336 8.79 -7.65 19.03
N GLY A 337 9.77 -8.34 19.63
CA GLY A 337 10.75 -7.74 20.53
C GLY A 337 10.22 -7.14 21.84
N GLN A 338 9.02 -7.54 22.31
CA GLN A 338 8.45 -7.02 23.57
C GLN A 338 7.70 -8.11 24.36
N GLU A 339 8.33 -8.60 25.44
CA GLU A 339 7.82 -9.73 26.22
C GLU A 339 6.55 -9.41 27.02
N LYS A 340 6.52 -8.24 27.66
CA LYS A 340 5.34 -7.76 28.41
C LYS A 340 4.10 -7.74 27.52
N LEU A 341 4.21 -7.15 26.32
CA LEU A 341 3.12 -7.08 25.34
C LEU A 341 2.66 -8.49 24.92
N CYS A 342 3.61 -9.40 24.66
CA CYS A 342 3.30 -10.78 24.31
C CYS A 342 2.53 -11.50 25.43
N SER A 343 2.96 -11.34 26.67
CA SER A 343 2.27 -11.92 27.83
C SER A 343 0.84 -11.38 27.98
N MET A 344 0.68 -10.06 27.86
CA MET A 344 -0.64 -9.41 27.96
C MET A 344 -1.59 -9.88 26.85
N LEU A 345 -1.11 -9.95 25.60
CA LEU A 345 -1.91 -10.42 24.47
C LEU A 345 -2.27 -11.90 24.60
N LYS A 346 -1.34 -12.75 25.04
CA LYS A 346 -1.62 -14.16 25.31
C LYS A 346 -2.70 -14.34 26.37
N ASP A 347 -2.67 -13.54 27.44
CA ASP A 347 -3.66 -13.61 28.50
C ASP A 347 -5.06 -13.18 28.02
N VAL A 348 -5.15 -12.01 27.36
CA VAL A 348 -6.42 -11.47 26.86
C VAL A 348 -7.02 -12.35 25.75
N LEU A 349 -6.18 -12.87 24.85
CA LEU A 349 -6.61 -13.67 23.70
C LEU A 349 -6.69 -15.17 24.00
N LYS A 350 -6.35 -15.62 25.22
CA LYS A 350 -6.41 -17.02 25.64
C LYS A 350 -7.80 -17.65 25.42
N ARG A 351 -8.86 -16.84 25.52
CA ARG A 351 -10.25 -17.26 25.34
C ARG A 351 -10.64 -17.44 23.86
N LYS A 352 -9.83 -16.94 22.92
CA LYS A 352 -10.06 -17.05 21.48
C LYS A 352 -9.20 -18.18 20.92
N SER A 353 -9.75 -19.39 20.88
CA SER A 353 -9.02 -20.61 20.44
C SER A 353 -8.56 -20.59 18.98
N ASN A 354 -9.03 -19.62 18.19
CA ASN A 354 -8.69 -19.42 16.79
C ASN A 354 -7.57 -18.39 16.56
N VAL A 355 -6.96 -17.85 17.62
CA VAL A 355 -5.93 -16.80 17.52
C VAL A 355 -4.60 -17.30 18.08
N ASP A 356 -3.59 -17.39 17.23
CA ASP A 356 -2.23 -17.76 17.63
C ASP A 356 -1.38 -16.53 17.93
N VAL A 357 -0.86 -16.43 19.16
CA VAL A 357 0.04 -15.34 19.56
C VAL A 357 1.49 -15.83 19.60
N VAL A 358 2.29 -15.38 18.64
CA VAL A 358 3.68 -15.82 18.42
C VAL A 358 4.65 -14.69 18.73
N LYS A 359 5.64 -14.95 19.58
CA LYS A 359 6.74 -14.01 19.84
C LYS A 359 7.84 -14.22 18.81
N LEU A 360 8.31 -13.13 18.20
CA LEU A 360 9.45 -13.13 17.30
C LEU A 360 10.55 -12.19 17.82
N GLN A 361 11.80 -12.54 17.54
CA GLN A 361 12.93 -11.70 17.84
C GLN A 361 12.98 -10.51 16.89
N LYS A 362 13.32 -9.33 17.39
CA LYS A 362 13.63 -8.18 16.52
C LYS A 362 15.00 -8.39 15.88
N SER A 363 15.19 -7.94 14.64
CA SER A 363 16.53 -7.94 14.02
C SER A 363 17.45 -6.94 14.73
N GLY A 364 18.72 -7.31 14.91
CA GLY A 364 19.76 -6.38 15.38
C GLY A 364 20.06 -5.25 14.38
N GLY A 365 19.62 -5.39 13.12
CA GLY A 365 19.77 -4.36 12.09
C GLY A 365 18.70 -3.27 12.12
N VAL A 366 17.74 -3.34 13.05
CA VAL A 366 16.72 -2.30 13.15
C VAL A 366 17.32 -1.04 13.77
N VAL A 367 17.33 0.03 12.97
CA VAL A 367 17.90 1.32 13.38
C VAL A 367 16.87 2.14 14.15
N SER A 368 17.25 2.60 15.35
CA SER A 368 16.44 3.50 16.17
C SER A 368 16.28 4.87 15.49
N ARG A 369 15.04 5.37 15.45
CA ARG A 369 14.70 6.63 14.75
C ARG A 369 14.16 7.65 15.75
N ASN A 370 14.89 8.74 15.90
CA ASN A 370 14.46 9.86 16.72
C ASN A 370 13.27 10.63 16.08
N SER A 371 12.65 11.53 16.84
CA SER A 371 11.49 12.30 16.38
C SER A 371 11.79 13.16 15.14
N LYS A 372 13.00 13.75 15.05
CA LYS A 372 13.43 14.57 13.90
C LYS A 372 13.52 13.74 12.63
N PHE A 373 14.10 12.54 12.70
CA PHE A 373 14.19 11.62 11.58
C PHE A 373 12.78 11.24 11.08
N ARG A 374 11.86 10.90 11.98
CA ARG A 374 10.47 10.57 11.62
C ARG A 374 9.74 11.75 10.98
N ALA A 375 9.97 12.96 11.47
CA ALA A 375 9.43 14.18 10.86
C ALA A 375 9.97 14.38 9.44
N SER A 376 11.29 14.26 9.24
CA SER A 376 11.90 14.35 7.91
C SER A 376 11.38 13.25 6.97
N ALA A 377 11.23 12.01 7.45
CA ALA A 377 10.69 10.91 6.65
C ALA A 377 9.24 11.16 6.22
N ARG A 378 8.41 11.77 7.10
CA ARG A 378 7.05 12.19 6.72
C ARG A 378 7.06 13.25 5.63
N SER A 379 7.90 14.28 5.77
CA SER A 379 8.03 15.32 4.74
C SER A 379 8.50 14.74 3.40
N GLN A 380 9.46 13.80 3.45
CA GLN A 380 9.93 13.10 2.26
C GLN A 380 8.80 12.27 1.62
N ARG A 381 7.98 11.59 2.42
CA ARG A 381 6.85 10.82 1.91
C ARG A 381 5.80 11.68 1.21
N ILE A 382 5.54 12.89 1.73
CA ILE A 382 4.67 13.86 1.07
C ILE A 382 5.28 14.31 -0.26
N ARG A 383 6.59 14.58 -0.28
CA ARG A 383 7.30 14.95 -1.50
C ARG A 383 7.27 13.83 -2.55
N GLU A 384 7.55 12.58 -2.16
CA GLU A 384 7.48 11.40 -3.04
C GLU A 384 6.11 11.22 -3.68
N TYR A 385 5.03 11.53 -2.97
CA TYR A 385 3.69 11.44 -3.54
C TYR A 385 3.47 12.40 -4.71
N PHE A 386 3.96 13.64 -4.63
CA PHE A 386 3.77 14.63 -5.69
C PHE A 386 4.79 14.49 -6.83
N TYR A 387 6.05 14.17 -6.50
CA TYR A 387 7.16 14.23 -7.44
C TYR A 387 7.72 12.85 -7.81
N GLY A 388 7.27 11.77 -7.18
CA GLY A 388 7.85 10.45 -7.34
C GLY A 388 9.15 10.28 -6.56
N LEU A 389 9.67 9.06 -6.55
CA LEU A 389 10.92 8.72 -5.86
C LEU A 389 12.14 9.35 -6.54
N SER A 390 12.09 9.47 -7.87
CA SER A 390 13.21 9.95 -8.69
C SER A 390 12.95 11.32 -9.33
N ASN A 391 11.95 12.08 -8.86
CA ASN A 391 11.46 13.29 -9.54
C ASN A 391 10.88 13.01 -10.93
N ASP A 392 10.29 11.83 -11.09
CA ASP A 392 9.74 11.30 -12.32
C ASP A 392 8.25 11.65 -12.50
N LEU A 393 7.57 12.12 -11.45
CA LEU A 393 6.22 12.68 -11.53
C LEU A 393 6.24 14.20 -11.65
N SER A 394 5.30 14.73 -12.43
CA SER A 394 5.16 16.18 -12.68
C SER A 394 3.82 16.67 -12.13
N PRO A 395 3.76 17.13 -10.87
CA PRO A 395 2.52 17.62 -10.29
C PRO A 395 2.09 18.94 -10.94
N HIS A 396 0.79 19.24 -10.88
CA HIS A 396 0.19 20.38 -11.56
C HIS A 396 -0.32 21.43 -10.56
N SER A 397 0.03 22.69 -10.80
CA SER A 397 -0.49 23.83 -10.03
C SER A 397 -1.80 24.31 -10.62
N SER A 398 -2.84 24.37 -9.80
CA SER A 398 -4.20 24.74 -10.22
C SER A 398 -4.75 25.83 -9.31
N ILE A 399 -5.62 26.69 -9.86
CA ILE A 399 -6.30 27.77 -9.13
C ILE A 399 -7.80 27.48 -9.12
N ALA A 400 -8.41 27.49 -7.94
CA ALA A 400 -9.86 27.35 -7.77
C ALA A 400 -10.49 28.57 -7.09
N ASN A 401 -11.79 28.79 -7.27
CA ASN A 401 -12.53 29.75 -6.45
C ASN A 401 -12.85 29.14 -5.08
N PHE A 402 -12.99 29.98 -4.05
CA PHE A 402 -13.41 29.52 -2.73
C PHE A 402 -14.74 28.77 -2.74
N ASN A 403 -15.66 29.14 -3.64
CA ASN A 403 -16.99 28.53 -3.74
C ASN A 403 -16.96 27.15 -4.43
N ASP A 404 -15.87 26.79 -5.09
CA ASP A 404 -15.74 25.52 -5.82
C ASP A 404 -15.32 24.38 -4.89
N LEU A 405 -14.82 24.70 -3.69
CA LEU A 405 -14.27 23.76 -2.73
C LEU A 405 -15.03 23.84 -1.40
N SER A 406 -15.17 22.70 -0.73
CA SER A 406 -15.78 22.61 0.60
C SER A 406 -14.84 21.85 1.53
N ILE A 407 -14.23 22.57 2.46
CA ILE A 407 -13.22 22.02 3.38
C ILE A 407 -13.88 21.67 4.71
N TYR A 408 -13.62 20.47 5.20
CA TYR A 408 -14.13 19.98 6.46
C TYR A 408 -12.99 19.49 7.35
N LYS A 409 -13.16 19.64 8.66
CA LYS A 409 -12.35 18.96 9.68
C LYS A 409 -13.23 18.00 10.46
N VAL A 410 -12.63 16.90 10.92
CA VAL A 410 -13.33 15.91 11.73
C VAL A 410 -13.02 16.15 13.20
N GLY A 411 -14.07 16.29 14.00
CA GLY A 411 -13.95 16.61 15.41
C GLY A 411 -13.67 18.09 15.67
N GLY A 412 -13.82 18.47 16.94
CA GLY A 412 -13.85 19.87 17.37
C GLY A 412 -15.17 20.54 16.97
N GLY A 413 -15.64 21.49 17.79
CA GLY A 413 -16.91 22.17 17.57
C GLY A 413 -17.33 22.94 18.83
N PRO A 414 -18.32 23.84 18.74
CA PRO A 414 -18.84 24.53 19.90
C PRO A 414 -19.39 23.51 20.90
N GLN A 415 -18.86 23.54 22.11
CA GLN A 415 -19.38 22.77 23.23
C GLN A 415 -20.75 23.31 23.62
N ALA A 416 -21.68 22.42 23.98
CA ALA A 416 -22.92 22.86 24.61
C ALA A 416 -22.55 23.68 25.86
N PRO A 417 -23.12 24.88 26.05
CA PRO A 417 -22.85 25.66 27.26
C PRO A 417 -23.22 24.84 28.49
N ALA A 418 -22.45 24.97 29.57
CA ALA A 418 -22.66 24.18 30.79
C ALA A 418 -24.08 24.31 31.37
N SER A 419 -24.79 25.40 31.05
CA SER A 419 -26.19 25.63 31.40
C SER A 419 -27.21 24.73 30.67
N ALA A 420 -26.83 24.09 29.57
CA ALA A 420 -27.64 23.15 28.80
C ALA A 420 -27.34 21.68 29.13
N LEU A 421 -26.46 21.41 30.10
CA LEU A 421 -26.05 20.07 30.51
C LEU A 421 -26.66 19.69 31.87
N PRO A 422 -26.99 18.40 32.10
CA PRO A 422 -27.36 17.91 33.42
C PRO A 422 -26.28 18.21 34.46
N ILE A 423 -26.67 18.43 35.72
CA ILE A 423 -25.73 18.66 36.82
C ILE A 423 -24.73 17.50 36.88
N GLY A 424 -23.44 17.80 36.69
CA GLY A 424 -22.34 16.84 36.68
C GLY A 424 -21.86 16.38 35.29
N ALA A 425 -22.54 16.76 34.21
CA ALA A 425 -22.12 16.42 32.84
C ALA A 425 -21.13 17.46 32.27
N GLN A 426 -20.03 16.99 31.69
CA GLN A 426 -19.06 17.82 30.96
C GLN A 426 -19.46 17.91 29.49
N PRO A 427 -19.25 19.05 28.80
CA PRO A 427 -19.53 19.16 27.38
C PRO A 427 -18.55 18.28 26.59
N VAL A 428 -19.02 17.15 26.08
CA VAL A 428 -18.25 16.33 25.14
C VAL A 428 -18.64 16.77 23.74
N ALA A 429 -17.73 17.43 23.04
CA ALA A 429 -17.90 17.66 21.61
C ALA A 429 -17.93 16.29 20.91
N ASP A 430 -18.91 16.06 20.03
CA ASP A 430 -18.97 14.82 19.25
C ASP A 430 -17.67 14.67 18.44
N PRO A 431 -16.84 13.64 18.74
CA PRO A 431 -15.54 13.44 18.08
C PRO A 431 -15.69 13.14 16.59
N MET A 432 -16.87 12.68 16.14
CA MET A 432 -17.13 12.33 14.75
C MET A 432 -17.79 13.46 13.96
N ARG A 433 -18.05 14.61 14.59
CA ARG A 433 -18.72 15.73 13.93
C ARG A 433 -17.85 16.29 12.80
N LEU A 434 -18.44 16.36 11.60
CA LEU A 434 -17.87 17.12 10.49
C LEU A 434 -18.15 18.62 10.70
N VAL A 435 -17.09 19.42 10.72
CA VAL A 435 -17.17 20.87 10.86
C VAL A 435 -16.62 21.54 9.61
N PRO A 436 -17.42 22.39 8.93
CA PRO A 436 -16.93 23.15 7.79
C PRO A 436 -15.85 24.14 8.24
N VAL A 437 -14.82 24.30 7.42
CA VAL A 437 -13.70 25.21 7.64
C VAL A 437 -13.78 26.34 6.62
N ASN A 438 -13.82 27.58 7.12
CA ASN A 438 -13.76 28.75 6.26
C ASN A 438 -12.37 28.87 5.65
N ILE A 439 -12.30 29.14 4.35
CA ILE A 439 -11.03 29.34 3.65
C ILE A 439 -10.40 30.66 4.13
N ASN A 440 -9.23 30.55 4.76
CA ASN A 440 -8.45 31.66 5.29
C ASN A 440 -6.95 31.37 5.15
N ARG A 441 -6.08 32.28 5.63
CA ARG A 441 -4.61 32.12 5.52
C ARG A 441 -4.05 30.94 6.31
N ASP A 442 -4.78 30.38 7.28
CA ASP A 442 -4.31 29.26 8.11
C ASP A 442 -4.25 27.95 7.32
N LEU A 443 -4.87 27.90 6.14
CA LEU A 443 -4.79 26.75 5.24
C LEU A 443 -3.49 26.69 4.43
N LEU A 444 -2.69 27.76 4.44
CA LEU A 444 -1.44 27.82 3.70
C LEU A 444 -0.50 26.69 4.16
N ASN A 445 0.15 26.03 3.20
CA ASN A 445 1.05 24.89 3.42
C ASN A 445 0.38 23.62 3.97
N LEU A 446 -0.95 23.57 4.10
CA LEU A 446 -1.63 22.33 4.47
C LEU A 446 -1.75 21.37 3.29
N VAL A 447 -1.67 20.08 3.62
CA VAL A 447 -2.07 19.00 2.73
C VAL A 447 -3.51 18.63 3.06
N LEU A 448 -4.38 18.70 2.05
CA LEU A 448 -5.80 18.35 2.15
C LEU A 448 -6.08 17.07 1.39
N ALA A 449 -6.90 16.19 1.95
CA ALA A 449 -7.33 14.98 1.27
C ALA A 449 -8.60 15.23 0.47
N VAL A 450 -8.64 14.80 -0.79
CA VAL A 450 -9.81 14.87 -1.67
C VAL A 450 -10.66 13.63 -1.43
N SER A 451 -11.88 13.77 -0.91
CA SER A 451 -12.76 12.63 -0.62
C SER A 451 -13.50 12.16 -1.88
N PHE A 452 -13.72 10.85 -2.06
CA PHE A 452 -14.62 10.35 -3.10
C PHE A 452 -16.12 10.52 -2.77
N ALA A 453 -16.45 11.07 -1.59
CA ALA A 453 -17.82 11.32 -1.19
C ALA A 453 -18.57 12.17 -2.22
N LYS A 454 -19.82 11.80 -2.50
CA LYS A 454 -20.74 12.57 -3.36
C LYS A 454 -21.60 13.52 -2.55
N GLU A 455 -21.83 13.17 -1.28
CA GLU A 455 -22.65 13.92 -0.33
C GLU A 455 -21.87 14.12 0.98
N GLN A 456 -22.23 15.16 1.74
CA GLN A 456 -21.45 15.58 2.92
C GLN A 456 -21.43 14.52 4.03
N ASP A 457 -22.53 13.79 4.22
CA ASP A 457 -22.67 12.73 5.22
C ASP A 457 -21.83 11.48 4.91
N GLN A 458 -21.40 11.32 3.65
CA GLN A 458 -20.56 10.21 3.20
C GLN A 458 -19.05 10.45 3.40
N ILE A 459 -18.64 11.66 3.80
CA ILE A 459 -17.21 12.04 3.85
C ILE A 459 -16.39 11.11 4.75
N LEU A 460 -16.94 10.67 5.89
CA LEU A 460 -16.22 9.84 6.86
C LEU A 460 -16.12 8.35 6.47
N SER A 461 -17.07 7.86 5.67
CA SER A 461 -17.11 6.46 5.22
C SER A 461 -16.51 6.27 3.82
N SER A 462 -16.24 7.36 3.10
CA SER A 462 -15.64 7.33 1.77
C SER A 462 -14.12 7.29 1.83
N ASN A 463 -13.53 6.48 0.94
CA ASN A 463 -12.10 6.55 0.68
C ASN A 463 -11.74 7.89 0.03
N ILE A 464 -10.45 8.21 0.01
CA ILE A 464 -9.94 9.42 -0.64
C ILE A 464 -9.46 9.14 -2.06
N ALA A 465 -9.60 10.14 -2.93
CA ALA A 465 -9.07 10.15 -4.29
C ALA A 465 -7.58 10.48 -4.34
N GLY A 466 -7.08 11.20 -3.34
CA GLY A 466 -5.70 11.66 -3.27
C GLY A 466 -5.59 12.90 -2.41
N PHE A 467 -4.49 13.63 -2.61
CA PHE A 467 -4.15 14.81 -1.83
C PHE A 467 -3.81 15.98 -2.72
N ILE A 468 -4.07 17.18 -2.19
CA ILE A 468 -3.59 18.45 -2.73
C ILE A 468 -2.81 19.19 -1.66
N TRP A 469 -1.87 20.03 -2.08
CA TRP A 469 -1.08 20.89 -1.19
C TRP A 469 -1.36 22.36 -1.49
N ILE A 470 -1.75 23.13 -0.47
CA ILE A 470 -2.12 24.54 -0.64
C ILE A 470 -0.88 25.42 -0.65
N THR A 471 -0.64 26.11 -1.77
CA THR A 471 0.57 26.91 -2.02
C THR A 471 0.33 28.41 -1.92
N ASP A 472 -0.89 28.89 -2.17
CA ASP A 472 -1.23 30.30 -2.04
C ASP A 472 -2.74 30.53 -1.80
N ILE A 473 -3.07 31.63 -1.11
CA ILE A 473 -4.45 32.00 -0.76
C ILE A 473 -4.64 33.51 -0.95
N ASP A 474 -5.32 33.88 -2.03
CA ASP A 474 -5.70 35.25 -2.36
C ASP A 474 -7.12 35.53 -1.82
N ILE A 475 -7.19 36.08 -0.61
CA ILE A 475 -8.46 36.45 0.06
C ILE A 475 -9.22 37.52 -0.74
N PRO A 476 -8.60 38.65 -1.18
CA PRO A 476 -9.31 39.66 -1.97
C PRO A 476 -9.98 39.12 -3.22
N ARG A 477 -9.31 38.23 -3.96
CA ARG A 477 -9.87 37.62 -5.18
C ARG A 477 -10.67 36.34 -4.92
N LYS A 478 -10.73 35.86 -3.67
CA LYS A 478 -11.37 34.59 -3.27
C LYS A 478 -10.85 33.40 -4.09
N LYS A 479 -9.53 33.35 -4.30
CA LYS A 479 -8.84 32.31 -5.05
C LYS A 479 -7.89 31.53 -4.15
N ILE A 480 -7.83 30.22 -4.35
CA ILE A 480 -6.88 29.32 -3.70
C ILE A 480 -6.05 28.62 -4.77
N THR A 481 -4.74 28.59 -4.57
CA THR A 481 -3.80 27.90 -5.44
C THR A 481 -3.32 26.65 -4.72
N TYR A 482 -3.32 25.53 -5.43
CA TYR A 482 -2.89 24.25 -4.89
C TYR A 482 -2.12 23.44 -5.92
N LEU A 483 -1.23 22.59 -5.41
CA LEU A 483 -0.54 21.57 -6.18
C LEU A 483 -1.32 20.25 -6.09
N ALA A 484 -1.58 19.61 -7.23
CA ALA A 484 -2.23 18.31 -7.35
C ALA A 484 -1.30 17.31 -8.07
N PRO A 485 -1.42 15.99 -7.82
CA PRO A 485 -0.60 14.98 -8.48
C PRO A 485 -0.86 14.88 -10.00
N SER A 486 -2.04 15.31 -10.45
CA SER A 486 -2.44 15.31 -11.86
C SER A 486 -3.14 16.62 -12.21
N GLY A 487 -3.01 17.05 -13.46
CA GLY A 487 -3.79 18.18 -13.99
C GLY A 487 -5.27 17.82 -14.17
N GLY A 488 -6.10 18.85 -14.34
CA GLY A 488 -7.54 18.72 -14.51
C GLY A 488 -8.35 19.11 -13.27
N GLU A 489 -9.66 18.87 -13.34
CA GLU A 489 -10.56 19.11 -12.21
C GLU A 489 -10.37 18.05 -11.12
N LEU A 490 -10.57 18.47 -9.86
CA LEU A 490 -10.53 17.52 -8.75
C LEU A 490 -11.67 16.50 -8.87
N PRO A 491 -11.44 15.22 -8.53
CA PRO A 491 -12.48 14.19 -8.53
C PRO A 491 -13.69 14.51 -7.64
N SER A 492 -13.52 15.41 -6.67
CA SER A 492 -14.57 15.90 -5.78
C SER A 492 -14.23 17.28 -5.23
N LYS A 493 -15.27 18.02 -4.85
CA LYS A 493 -15.15 19.31 -4.15
C LYS A 493 -14.97 19.16 -2.63
N PHE A 494 -15.21 17.97 -2.08
CA PHE A 494 -15.14 17.72 -0.65
C PHE A 494 -13.70 17.43 -0.22
N LEU A 495 -13.15 18.33 0.60
CA LEU A 495 -11.79 18.26 1.09
C LEU A 495 -11.77 18.03 2.60
N LEU A 496 -10.89 17.15 3.06
CA LEU A 496 -10.64 16.89 4.47
C LEU A 496 -9.34 17.54 4.91
N MET A 497 -9.43 18.33 5.98
CA MET A 497 -8.32 18.99 6.65
C MET A 497 -7.89 18.18 7.87
N GLY A 498 -6.58 17.92 7.95
CA GLY A 498 -5.91 17.40 9.13
C GLY A 498 -4.90 18.41 9.69
N SER A 499 -3.84 17.90 10.33
CA SER A 499 -2.70 18.69 10.83
C SER A 499 -1.43 18.51 9.98
N LEU A 500 -1.54 17.99 8.76
CA LEU A 500 -0.39 17.79 7.89
C LEU A 500 -0.01 19.09 7.20
N THR A 501 1.16 19.60 7.56
CA THR A 501 1.81 20.73 6.90
C THR A 501 2.99 20.23 6.09
N TRP A 502 3.22 20.83 4.93
CA TRP A 502 4.39 20.59 4.11
C TRP A 502 4.88 21.89 3.49
N ILE A 503 6.19 22.10 3.52
CA ILE A 503 6.87 23.20 2.87
C ILE A 503 7.87 22.54 1.92
N GLU A 504 7.81 22.92 0.66
CA GLU A 504 8.77 22.48 -0.34
C GLU A 504 10.16 23.03 0.03
N THR A 505 11.10 22.12 0.27
CA THR A 505 12.50 22.40 0.65
C THR A 505 13.45 21.89 -0.40
#